data_AF-A0A0P1FZJ0-F1
#
_entry.id   AF-A0A0P1FZJ0-F1
#
_cell.length_a   1.000
_cell.length_b   1.000
_cell.length_c   1.000
_cell.angle_alpha   90.00
_cell.angle_beta   90.00
_cell.angle_gamma   90.00
#
_symmetry.space_group_name_H-M   'P 1'
#
loop_
_entity.id
_entity.type
_entity.pdbx_description
1 polymer ?
#
loop_
_entity_poly.entity_id
_entity_poly.type
_entity_poly.pdbx_seq_one_letter_code
_entity_poly.pdbx_strand_id
1 'polypeptide(L)'
;MSHFHTPPRPEPLWLDLVSLDGGGSCPAQFYGKTRDGRDVYVRYRGGQLRVREAYGPGDDVMRGRLLCDVPLGPPLDGDLSMHQFCTLTETLVNNAVPPKGDDDRDLDLSGATTFFRQSVWLSEQTAQELLAEIVLDVAPAMPMALPLPGVTVTLFYRPLVHPDRRLTHENKPPHPVARRLGQPIETLFEDGPYGDQFALWASFPTEDDVVRQTLKTLAQRVEAAAPEARTQAFDLETGAHVPEQHRCERIDRRVAAWCLAQENRWLRAHPVKQTVKQADAEARLIGWRPEP
;
A
#
# COMPACT_ATOMS: atom_id res chain seq x y z
N MET A 1 4.03 8.76 -2.58
CA MET A 1 3.84 9.14 -4.00
C MET A 1 2.38 8.96 -4.35
N SER A 2 1.82 9.84 -5.17
CA SER A 2 0.49 9.67 -5.74
C SER A 2 0.52 8.66 -6.89
N HIS A 3 -0.47 7.78 -6.98
CA HIS A 3 -0.55 6.75 -8.01
C HIS A 3 -1.96 6.69 -8.57
N PHE A 4 -2.10 6.89 -9.88
CA PHE A 4 -3.31 6.56 -10.63
C PHE A 4 -3.12 5.18 -11.27
N HIS A 5 -4.07 4.29 -11.06
CA HIS A 5 -4.09 2.95 -11.62
C HIS A 5 -5.37 2.75 -12.42
N THR A 6 -5.24 2.55 -13.72
CA THR A 6 -6.34 2.08 -14.56
C THR A 6 -6.03 0.62 -14.92
N PRO A 7 -6.87 -0.35 -14.52
CA PRO A 7 -6.68 -1.74 -14.88
C PRO A 7 -6.52 -1.90 -16.39
N PRO A 8 -5.43 -2.53 -16.87
CA PRO A 8 -5.34 -2.92 -18.27
C PRO A 8 -6.33 -4.05 -18.52
N ARG A 9 -6.88 -4.13 -19.74
CA ARG A 9 -7.59 -5.33 -20.18
C ARG A 9 -6.56 -6.42 -20.48
N PRO A 10 -6.56 -7.57 -19.77
CA PRO A 10 -5.66 -8.66 -20.10
C PRO A 10 -6.02 -9.27 -21.45
N GLU A 11 -5.04 -9.90 -22.10
CA GLU A 11 -5.33 -10.74 -23.27
C GLU A 11 -6.22 -11.91 -22.85
N PRO A 12 -7.24 -12.26 -23.65
CA PRO A 12 -8.05 -13.45 -23.42
C PRO A 12 -7.18 -14.71 -23.31
N LEU A 13 -7.40 -15.51 -22.27
CA LEU A 13 -6.66 -16.76 -22.04
C LEU A 13 -7.32 -17.97 -22.69
N TRP A 14 -8.63 -17.89 -22.98
CA TRP A 14 -9.43 -18.95 -23.60
C TRP A 14 -9.29 -20.32 -22.91
N LEU A 15 -9.12 -20.31 -21.58
CA LEU A 15 -9.03 -21.54 -20.81
C LEU A 15 -10.41 -22.20 -20.74
N ASP A 16 -10.48 -23.47 -21.16
CA ASP A 16 -11.66 -24.32 -21.02
C ASP A 16 -11.45 -25.29 -19.86
N LEU A 17 -11.94 -24.87 -18.69
CA LEU A 17 -11.74 -25.57 -17.42
C LEU A 17 -12.94 -26.48 -17.12
N VAL A 18 -12.66 -27.69 -16.64
CA VAL A 18 -13.69 -28.59 -16.08
C VAL A 18 -14.00 -28.28 -14.61
N SER A 19 -13.03 -27.66 -13.92
CA SER A 19 -13.17 -27.22 -12.54
C SER A 19 -12.29 -26.01 -12.30
N LEU A 20 -12.76 -25.11 -11.44
CA LEU A 20 -11.99 -24.03 -10.86
C LEU A 20 -12.52 -23.84 -9.45
N ASP A 21 -11.67 -24.08 -8.46
CA ASP A 21 -12.00 -24.02 -7.05
C ASP A 21 -11.06 -23.03 -6.34
N GLY A 22 -11.44 -22.62 -5.13
CA GLY A 22 -10.68 -21.68 -4.32
C GLY A 22 -11.39 -20.34 -4.16
N GLY A 23 -10.62 -19.25 -4.15
CA GLY A 23 -11.07 -17.90 -3.81
C GLY A 23 -10.45 -17.41 -2.51
N GLY A 24 -11.17 -16.54 -1.80
CA GLY A 24 -10.73 -15.90 -0.55
C GLY A 24 -10.31 -14.45 -0.74
N SER A 25 -10.06 -13.77 0.39
CA SER A 25 -9.63 -12.37 0.42
C SER A 25 -8.13 -12.28 0.75
N CYS A 26 -7.39 -11.64 -0.17
CA CYS A 26 -6.01 -11.19 -0.05
C CYS A 26 -4.98 -12.20 0.52
N PRO A 27 -4.35 -13.05 -0.31
CA PRO A 27 -4.48 -13.12 -1.77
C PRO A 27 -5.57 -14.10 -2.23
N ALA A 28 -6.37 -13.68 -3.20
CA ALA A 28 -7.23 -14.59 -3.95
C ALA A 28 -6.39 -15.60 -4.75
N GLN A 29 -6.75 -16.88 -4.62
CA GLN A 29 -6.06 -17.99 -5.26
C GLN A 29 -7.07 -19.01 -5.79
N PHE A 30 -6.89 -19.44 -7.03
CA PHE A 30 -7.72 -20.46 -7.64
C PHE A 30 -6.88 -21.62 -8.18
N TYR A 31 -7.44 -22.81 -8.08
CA TYR A 31 -6.88 -24.04 -8.61
C TYR A 31 -7.91 -24.65 -9.56
N GLY A 32 -7.51 -24.85 -10.81
CA GLY A 32 -8.38 -25.37 -11.85
C GLY A 32 -7.78 -26.55 -12.59
N LYS A 33 -8.60 -27.17 -13.43
CA LYS A 33 -8.20 -28.27 -14.32
C LYS A 33 -8.80 -28.05 -15.69
N THR A 34 -7.99 -28.16 -16.74
CA THR A 34 -8.43 -28.13 -18.13
C THR A 34 -9.14 -29.44 -18.52
N ARG A 35 -9.84 -29.46 -19.66
CA ARG A 35 -10.46 -30.70 -20.19
C ARG A 35 -9.47 -31.83 -20.47
N ASP A 36 -8.25 -31.49 -20.87
CA ASP A 36 -7.19 -32.48 -21.13
C ASP A 36 -6.42 -32.88 -19.86
N GLY A 37 -6.83 -32.39 -18.69
CA GLY A 37 -6.33 -32.84 -17.38
C GLY A 37 -5.15 -32.06 -16.83
N ARG A 38 -4.69 -31.00 -17.49
CA ARG A 38 -3.63 -30.10 -17.02
C ARG A 38 -4.13 -29.22 -15.88
N ASP A 39 -3.29 -29.04 -14.87
CA ASP A 39 -3.60 -28.18 -13.73
C ASP A 39 -3.36 -26.71 -14.07
N VAL A 40 -4.21 -25.84 -13.54
CA VAL A 40 -4.15 -24.39 -13.70
C VAL A 40 -4.09 -23.75 -12.33
N TYR A 41 -3.18 -22.79 -12.15
CA TYR A 41 -3.06 -22.00 -10.92
C TYR A 41 -3.19 -20.53 -11.23
N VAL A 42 -4.10 -19.88 -10.52
CA VAL A 42 -4.36 -18.45 -10.62
C VAL A 42 -4.06 -17.82 -9.28
N ARG A 43 -3.34 -16.70 -9.29
CA ARG A 43 -3.06 -15.91 -8.09
C ARG A 43 -3.26 -14.43 -8.38
N TYR A 44 -4.00 -13.78 -7.51
CA TYR A 44 -4.11 -12.34 -7.46
C TYR A 44 -3.57 -11.81 -6.13
N ARG A 45 -2.48 -11.02 -6.18
CA ARG A 45 -1.83 -10.49 -4.97
C ARG A 45 -1.12 -9.18 -5.23
N GLY A 46 -1.39 -8.19 -4.38
CA GLY A 46 -0.76 -6.87 -4.45
C GLY A 46 -1.05 -6.14 -5.76
N GLY A 47 -2.24 -6.33 -6.33
CA GLY A 47 -2.62 -5.79 -7.64
C GLY A 47 -2.16 -6.63 -8.83
N GLN A 48 -1.37 -7.69 -8.63
CA GLN A 48 -0.81 -8.50 -9.72
C GLN A 48 -1.64 -9.77 -9.94
N LEU A 49 -2.15 -9.97 -11.17
CA LEU A 49 -2.75 -11.22 -11.62
C LEU A 49 -1.68 -12.08 -12.30
N ARG A 50 -1.57 -13.33 -11.86
CA ARG A 50 -0.70 -14.33 -12.47
C ARG A 50 -1.44 -15.64 -12.71
N VAL A 51 -1.31 -16.18 -13.92
CA VAL A 51 -1.92 -17.46 -14.32
C VAL A 51 -0.86 -18.39 -14.88
N ARG A 52 -0.81 -19.62 -14.38
CA ARG A 52 0.06 -20.69 -14.86
C ARG A 52 -0.75 -21.93 -15.23
N GLU A 53 -0.30 -22.63 -16.25
CA GLU A 53 -0.84 -23.91 -16.69
C GLU A 53 0.29 -24.95 -16.72
N ALA A 54 0.05 -26.13 -16.18
CA ALA A 54 0.99 -27.25 -16.21
C ALA A 54 1.32 -27.67 -17.66
N TYR A 55 2.53 -28.18 -17.92
CA TYR A 55 2.93 -28.62 -19.26
C TYR A 55 2.14 -29.86 -19.72
N GLY A 56 1.88 -30.79 -18.80
CA GLY A 56 1.04 -31.96 -19.03
C GLY A 56 0.24 -32.36 -17.78
N PRO A 57 -0.64 -33.37 -17.91
CA PRO A 57 -1.42 -33.88 -16.78
C PRO A 57 -0.52 -34.46 -15.68
N GLY A 58 -0.72 -33.99 -14.44
CA GLY A 58 0.06 -34.42 -13.28
C GLY A 58 1.40 -33.69 -13.07
N ASP A 59 1.78 -32.78 -13.97
CA ASP A 59 2.96 -31.94 -13.79
C ASP A 59 2.72 -30.84 -12.74
N ASP A 60 3.79 -30.42 -12.08
CA ASP A 60 3.76 -29.28 -11.15
C ASP A 60 3.45 -27.96 -11.89
N VAL A 61 2.23 -27.45 -11.67
CA VAL A 61 1.75 -26.19 -12.25
C VAL A 61 2.64 -24.98 -11.92
N MET A 62 3.38 -25.00 -10.80
CA MET A 62 4.28 -23.91 -10.44
C MET A 62 5.50 -23.83 -11.37
N ARG A 63 5.85 -24.94 -12.03
CA ARG A 63 6.89 -25.03 -13.06
C ARG A 63 6.33 -24.94 -14.48
N GLY A 64 5.01 -24.87 -14.62
CA GLY A 64 4.31 -24.83 -15.90
C GLY A 64 4.49 -23.51 -16.67
N ARG A 65 3.81 -23.43 -17.81
CA ARG A 65 3.78 -22.26 -18.69
C ARG A 65 3.11 -21.07 -18.00
N LEU A 66 3.75 -19.91 -18.05
CA LEU A 66 3.14 -18.64 -17.65
C LEU A 66 2.23 -18.16 -18.77
N LEU A 67 0.94 -18.01 -18.48
CA LEU A 67 -0.07 -17.55 -19.43
C LEU A 67 -0.37 -16.06 -19.28
N CYS A 68 -0.36 -15.56 -18.04
CA CYS A 68 -0.68 -14.17 -17.72
C CYS A 68 0.19 -13.70 -16.55
N ASP A 69 0.71 -12.47 -16.66
CA ASP A 69 1.39 -11.76 -15.57
C ASP A 69 1.17 -10.25 -15.75
N VAL A 70 0.04 -9.73 -15.26
CA VAL A 70 -0.38 -8.34 -15.49
C VAL A 70 -0.69 -7.62 -14.18
N PRO A 71 -0.34 -6.32 -14.07
CA PRO A 71 -0.75 -5.49 -12.95
C PRO A 71 -2.20 -5.06 -13.15
N LEU A 72 -3.13 -5.86 -12.64
CA LEU A 72 -4.57 -5.66 -12.86
C LEU A 72 -5.16 -4.62 -11.90
N GLY A 73 -4.82 -4.63 -10.61
CA GLY A 73 -5.33 -3.66 -9.64
C GLY A 73 -4.25 -2.84 -8.94
N PRO A 74 -4.66 -1.92 -8.03
CA PRO A 74 -3.73 -1.05 -7.33
C PRO A 74 -2.85 -1.82 -6.34
N PRO A 75 -1.71 -1.25 -5.91
CA PRO A 75 -0.85 -1.88 -4.90
C PRO A 75 -1.61 -2.21 -3.62
N LEU A 76 -1.31 -3.39 -3.05
CA LEU A 76 -1.93 -3.99 -1.86
C LEU A 76 -3.37 -4.50 -2.06
N ASP A 77 -3.93 -4.42 -3.27
CA ASP A 77 -5.16 -5.12 -3.60
C ASP A 77 -4.92 -6.63 -3.71
N GLY A 78 -5.88 -7.44 -3.29
CA GLY A 78 -5.73 -8.89 -3.29
C GLY A 78 -7.05 -9.64 -3.38
N ASP A 79 -8.15 -8.93 -3.62
CA ASP A 79 -9.48 -9.50 -3.73
C ASP A 79 -9.87 -9.57 -5.20
N LEU A 80 -10.24 -10.77 -5.65
CA LEU A 80 -10.67 -11.06 -7.01
C LEU A 80 -11.60 -12.26 -6.95
N SER A 81 -12.86 -12.10 -7.33
CA SER A 81 -13.81 -13.20 -7.46
C SER A 81 -13.52 -14.06 -8.68
N MET A 82 -14.01 -15.30 -8.62
CA MET A 82 -13.97 -16.22 -9.75
C MET A 82 -14.74 -15.66 -10.95
N HIS A 83 -15.90 -15.05 -10.71
CA HIS A 83 -16.70 -14.40 -11.76
C HIS A 83 -15.90 -13.31 -12.48
N GLN A 84 -15.25 -12.42 -11.74
CA GLN A 84 -14.45 -11.34 -12.32
C GLN A 84 -13.22 -11.90 -13.05
N PHE A 85 -12.50 -12.87 -12.49
CA PHE A 85 -11.39 -13.55 -13.18
C PHE A 85 -11.82 -14.14 -14.53
N CYS A 86 -12.88 -14.95 -14.53
CA CYS A 86 -13.38 -15.60 -15.75
C CYS A 86 -13.85 -14.58 -16.78
N THR A 87 -14.52 -13.52 -16.35
CA THR A 87 -14.99 -12.44 -17.24
C THR A 87 -13.83 -11.67 -17.87
N LEU A 88 -12.83 -11.27 -17.08
CA LEU A 88 -11.70 -10.47 -17.57
C LEU A 88 -10.80 -11.25 -18.52
N THR A 89 -10.64 -12.56 -18.29
CA THR A 89 -9.74 -13.41 -19.08
C THR A 89 -10.45 -14.23 -20.14
N GLU A 90 -11.77 -14.08 -20.28
CA GLU A 90 -12.63 -14.86 -21.18
C GLU A 90 -12.43 -16.39 -20.97
N THR A 91 -12.22 -16.78 -19.71
CA THR A 91 -12.07 -18.17 -19.26
C THR A 91 -13.44 -18.75 -18.95
N LEU A 92 -13.68 -20.01 -19.35
CA LEU A 92 -14.92 -20.73 -19.08
C LEU A 92 -14.67 -21.88 -18.10
N VAL A 93 -15.63 -22.09 -17.20
CA VAL A 93 -15.70 -23.26 -16.32
C VAL A 93 -16.94 -24.05 -16.72
N ASN A 94 -16.75 -25.27 -17.20
CA ASN A 94 -17.81 -26.11 -17.78
C ASN A 94 -18.64 -25.37 -18.85
N ASN A 95 -17.95 -24.72 -19.79
CA ASN A 95 -18.52 -23.92 -20.88
C ASN A 95 -19.35 -22.69 -20.47
N ALA A 96 -19.22 -22.23 -19.23
CA ALA A 96 -19.92 -21.03 -18.75
C ALA A 96 -19.02 -20.16 -17.87
N VAL A 97 -19.34 -18.87 -17.77
CA VAL A 97 -18.77 -17.99 -16.74
C VAL A 97 -19.54 -18.26 -15.44
N PRO A 98 -18.86 -18.59 -14.32
CA PRO A 98 -19.53 -18.72 -13.03
C PRO A 98 -20.33 -17.47 -12.67
N PRO A 99 -21.51 -17.60 -12.04
CA PRO A 99 -22.32 -16.44 -11.66
C PRO A 99 -21.56 -15.57 -10.65
N LYS A 100 -21.86 -14.28 -10.63
CA LYS A 100 -21.36 -13.36 -9.61
C LYS A 100 -21.91 -13.74 -8.23
N GLY A 101 -21.07 -13.75 -7.20
CA GLY A 101 -21.50 -14.00 -5.83
C GLY A 101 -22.13 -12.77 -5.20
N ASP A 102 -23.04 -12.96 -4.23
CA ASP A 102 -23.71 -11.86 -3.52
C ASP A 102 -22.75 -11.05 -2.63
N ASP A 103 -21.65 -11.66 -2.17
CA ASP A 103 -20.64 -11.06 -1.28
C ASP A 103 -19.40 -10.52 -2.02
N ASP A 104 -19.43 -10.41 -3.36
CA ASP A 104 -18.31 -9.92 -4.16
C ASP A 104 -18.11 -8.41 -3.92
N ARG A 105 -17.25 -8.07 -2.95
CA ARG A 105 -16.80 -6.70 -2.63
C ARG A 105 -15.59 -6.26 -3.48
N ASP A 106 -15.28 -6.99 -4.54
CA ASP A 106 -14.10 -6.74 -5.35
C ASP A 106 -14.17 -5.39 -6.05
N LEU A 107 -12.99 -4.81 -6.28
CA LEU A 107 -12.85 -3.60 -7.09
C LEU A 107 -13.30 -3.85 -8.53
N ASP A 108 -13.74 -2.82 -9.24
CA ASP A 108 -13.96 -2.93 -10.69
C ASP A 108 -12.63 -2.95 -11.45
N LEU A 109 -12.20 -4.15 -11.86
CA LEU A 109 -10.96 -4.38 -12.57
C LEU A 109 -11.13 -4.44 -14.10
N SER A 110 -12.27 -4.00 -14.64
CA SER A 110 -12.56 -4.01 -16.09
C SER A 110 -11.79 -2.97 -16.91
N GLY A 111 -11.21 -1.97 -16.25
CA GLY A 111 -10.61 -0.79 -16.88
C GLY A 111 -11.58 0.39 -17.02
N ALA A 112 -12.88 0.20 -16.75
CA ALA A 112 -13.85 1.29 -16.68
C ALA A 112 -13.64 2.21 -15.46
N THR A 113 -13.01 1.69 -14.41
CA THR A 113 -12.68 2.45 -13.20
C THR A 113 -11.18 2.72 -13.11
N THR A 114 -10.82 3.97 -12.81
CA THR A 114 -9.48 4.36 -12.38
C THR A 114 -9.44 4.49 -10.87
N PHE A 115 -8.39 3.95 -10.25
CA PHE A 115 -8.10 4.07 -8.83
C PHE A 115 -7.01 5.10 -8.60
N PHE A 116 -7.17 5.92 -7.57
CA PHE A 116 -6.17 6.85 -7.09
C PHE A 116 -5.80 6.52 -5.66
N ARG A 117 -4.51 6.52 -5.37
CA ARG A 117 -3.99 6.36 -4.01
C ARG A 117 -2.82 7.28 -3.79
N GLN A 118 -2.86 8.00 -2.67
CA GLN A 118 -1.72 8.72 -2.14
C GLN A 118 -1.66 8.51 -0.64
N SER A 119 -0.46 8.32 -0.11
CA SER A 119 -0.21 8.41 1.32
C SER A 119 1.06 9.20 1.60
N VAL A 120 1.03 9.97 2.68
CA VAL A 120 2.14 10.75 3.20
C VAL A 120 2.09 10.76 4.72
N TRP A 121 3.24 10.98 5.35
CA TRP A 121 3.34 11.15 6.80
C TRP A 121 3.22 12.64 7.12
N LEU A 122 2.15 13.02 7.82
CA LEU A 122 1.89 14.39 8.24
C LEU A 122 1.77 14.46 9.75
N SER A 123 2.22 15.57 10.32
CA SER A 123 1.83 15.97 11.68
C SER A 123 0.33 16.25 11.72
N GLU A 124 -0.26 16.10 12.90
CA GLU A 124 -1.68 16.42 13.12
C GLU A 124 -2.05 17.81 12.61
N GLN A 125 -1.25 18.80 12.98
CA GLN A 125 -1.53 20.19 12.63
C GLN A 125 -1.49 20.42 11.12
N THR A 126 -0.49 19.87 10.42
CA THR A 126 -0.38 20.02 8.96
C THR A 126 -1.50 19.27 8.25
N ALA A 127 -1.89 18.09 8.74
CA ALA A 127 -3.03 17.36 8.20
C ALA A 127 -4.35 18.14 8.37
N GLN A 128 -4.58 18.76 9.53
CA GLN A 128 -5.76 19.59 9.79
C GLN A 128 -5.79 20.84 8.91
N GLU A 129 -4.65 21.53 8.76
CA GLU A 129 -4.52 22.69 7.86
C GLU A 129 -4.82 22.29 6.42
N LEU A 130 -4.23 21.18 5.94
CA LEU A 130 -4.47 20.66 4.61
C LEU A 130 -5.94 20.24 4.42
N LEU A 131 -6.56 19.59 5.40
CA LEU A 131 -7.98 19.23 5.34
C LEU A 131 -8.87 20.47 5.25
N ALA A 132 -8.58 21.52 6.03
CA ALA A 132 -9.33 22.77 5.97
C ALA A 132 -9.21 23.43 4.59
N GLU A 133 -8.01 23.47 4.00
CA GLU A 133 -7.79 23.98 2.63
C GLU A 133 -8.54 23.15 1.58
N ILE A 134 -8.47 21.82 1.67
CA ILE A 134 -9.16 20.91 0.74
C ILE A 134 -10.67 21.12 0.84
N VAL A 135 -11.20 21.17 2.06
CA VAL A 135 -12.62 21.42 2.29
C VAL A 135 -13.05 22.75 1.67
N LEU A 136 -12.30 23.83 1.89
CA LEU A 136 -12.65 25.16 1.37
C LEU A 136 -12.58 25.24 -0.16
N ASP A 137 -11.64 24.55 -0.79
CA ASP A 137 -11.44 24.61 -2.25
C ASP A 137 -12.27 23.59 -3.02
N VAL A 138 -12.61 22.45 -2.39
CA VAL A 138 -13.42 21.40 -3.00
C VAL A 138 -14.91 21.63 -2.72
N ALA A 139 -15.30 22.23 -1.59
CA ALA A 139 -16.71 22.53 -1.28
C ALA A 139 -17.48 23.36 -2.34
N PRO A 140 -16.87 24.32 -3.07
CA PRO A 140 -17.54 25.05 -4.14
C PRO A 140 -17.70 24.22 -5.43
N ALA A 141 -16.84 23.20 -5.64
CA ALA A 141 -16.87 22.31 -6.81
C ALA A 141 -17.56 20.96 -6.52
N MET A 142 -17.75 20.63 -5.25
CA MET A 142 -18.41 19.42 -4.76
C MET A 142 -19.22 19.79 -3.52
N PRO A 143 -20.56 19.79 -3.56
CA PRO A 143 -21.37 20.08 -2.39
C PRO A 143 -21.00 19.10 -1.27
N MET A 144 -20.51 19.65 -0.16
CA MET A 144 -20.13 18.92 1.04
C MET A 144 -21.35 18.29 1.71
N ALA A 145 -21.73 17.12 1.21
CA ALA A 145 -22.39 16.01 1.88
C ALA A 145 -22.95 15.16 0.75
N LEU A 146 -22.63 13.86 0.81
CA LEU A 146 -23.08 12.76 -0.07
C LEU A 146 -22.00 12.29 -1.05
N PRO A 147 -21.88 10.96 -1.24
CA PRO A 147 -20.94 10.37 -2.17
C PRO A 147 -21.21 10.99 -3.54
N LEU A 148 -20.19 11.56 -4.19
CA LEU A 148 -20.26 11.65 -5.64
C LEU A 148 -20.51 10.22 -6.14
N PRO A 149 -21.47 9.98 -7.05
CA PRO A 149 -21.61 8.67 -7.67
C PRO A 149 -20.25 8.28 -8.26
N GLY A 150 -19.58 7.30 -7.63
CA GLY A 150 -18.29 6.79 -8.08
C GLY A 150 -17.05 7.26 -7.32
N VAL A 151 -17.04 8.40 -6.60
CA VAL A 151 -15.84 8.92 -5.91
C VAL A 151 -15.94 8.78 -4.39
N THR A 152 -15.28 7.77 -3.84
CA THR A 152 -15.10 7.63 -2.38
C THR A 152 -13.73 8.17 -2.01
N VAL A 153 -13.64 9.38 -1.45
CA VAL A 153 -12.40 9.86 -0.82
C VAL A 153 -12.32 9.33 0.61
N THR A 154 -11.55 8.27 0.82
CA THR A 154 -11.29 7.79 2.18
C THR A 154 -10.06 8.48 2.74
N LEU A 155 -10.30 9.29 3.77
CA LEU A 155 -9.26 9.89 4.59
C LEU A 155 -8.96 8.95 5.76
N PHE A 156 -7.82 8.28 5.70
CA PHE A 156 -7.26 7.66 6.89
C PHE A 156 -6.42 8.71 7.60
N TYR A 157 -6.78 8.98 8.85
CA TYR A 157 -6.03 9.85 9.73
C TYR A 157 -5.89 9.17 11.08
N ARG A 158 -4.66 8.76 11.39
CA ARG A 158 -4.24 8.57 12.77
C ARG A 158 -3.18 9.64 13.01
N PRO A 159 -3.44 10.63 13.88
CA PRO A 159 -2.42 11.62 14.18
C PRO A 159 -1.20 10.91 14.75
N LEU A 160 -0.02 11.33 14.34
CA LEU A 160 1.15 11.23 15.21
C LEU A 160 0.74 11.87 16.53
N VAL A 161 0.50 11.04 17.54
CA VAL A 161 0.28 11.54 18.88
C VAL A 161 1.59 12.18 19.27
N HIS A 162 1.66 13.50 19.12
CA HIS A 162 2.75 14.30 19.68
C HIS A 162 2.98 13.80 21.11
N PRO A 163 4.22 13.63 21.58
CA PRO A 163 4.49 13.15 22.93
C PRO A 163 3.87 14.00 24.06
N ASP A 164 3.17 15.09 23.75
CA ASP A 164 2.50 15.97 24.72
C ASP A 164 1.00 15.71 24.95
N ARG A 165 0.31 14.87 24.16
CA ARG A 165 -1.15 14.70 24.37
C ARG A 165 -1.62 13.25 24.41
N ARG A 166 -1.69 12.76 25.66
CA ARG A 166 -2.69 11.81 26.22
C ARG A 166 -2.50 10.31 25.97
N LEU A 167 -1.26 9.86 26.02
CA LEU A 167 -0.93 8.69 26.82
C LEU A 167 0.27 9.10 27.66
N THR A 168 0.08 9.28 28.96
CA THR A 168 1.23 9.43 29.86
C THR A 168 2.16 8.25 29.61
N HIS A 169 3.40 8.56 29.20
CA HIS A 169 4.51 7.61 29.05
C HIS A 169 4.85 6.86 30.35
N GLU A 170 4.09 7.06 31.43
CA GLU A 170 4.30 6.46 32.74
C GLU A 170 4.06 4.94 32.78
N ASN A 171 3.33 4.36 31.81
CA ASN A 171 2.99 2.92 31.81
C ASN A 171 3.38 2.13 30.56
N LYS A 172 3.94 2.76 29.52
CA LYS A 172 4.54 2.00 28.42
C LYS A 172 5.98 1.66 28.80
N PRO A 173 6.40 0.38 28.72
CA PRO A 173 7.81 0.06 28.91
C PRO A 173 8.65 0.88 27.93
N PRO A 174 9.84 1.35 28.34
CA PRO A 174 10.71 2.11 27.46
C PRO A 174 10.92 1.34 26.16
N HIS A 175 10.88 2.07 25.03
CA HIS A 175 11.06 1.50 23.71
C HIS A 175 12.27 0.53 23.74
N PRO A 176 12.20 -0.67 23.14
CA PRO A 176 13.26 -1.68 23.28
C PRO A 176 14.66 -1.16 22.98
N VAL A 177 14.72 -0.19 22.07
CA VAL A 177 15.92 0.57 21.71
C VAL A 177 16.44 1.44 22.86
N ALA A 178 15.58 2.25 23.51
CA ALA A 178 15.96 3.07 24.65
C ALA A 178 16.51 2.20 25.79
N ARG A 179 15.87 1.05 26.02
CA ARG A 179 16.33 0.05 27.00
C ARG A 179 17.72 -0.50 26.67
N ARG A 180 17.98 -0.78 25.39
CA ARG A 180 19.27 -1.30 24.90
C ARG A 180 20.38 -0.24 24.99
N LEU A 181 20.07 1.02 24.65
CA LEU A 181 21.05 2.10 24.68
C LEU A 181 21.30 2.66 26.09
N GLY A 182 20.42 2.37 27.06
CA GLY A 182 20.51 2.95 28.41
C GLY A 182 20.25 4.46 28.46
N GLN A 183 19.66 5.04 27.41
CA GLN A 183 19.36 6.46 27.30
C GLN A 183 17.95 6.67 26.69
N PRO A 184 17.25 7.76 27.03
CA PRO A 184 15.96 8.06 26.45
C PRO A 184 16.11 8.38 24.96
N ILE A 185 15.28 7.75 24.13
CA ILE A 185 15.10 8.13 22.73
C ILE A 185 13.63 8.40 22.46
N GLU A 186 13.36 9.40 21.61
CA GLU A 186 12.03 9.73 21.13
C GLU A 186 11.94 9.38 19.64
N THR A 187 10.96 8.56 19.27
CA THR A 187 10.70 8.15 17.88
C THR A 187 9.27 8.48 17.48
N LEU A 188 9.08 8.94 16.26
CA LEU A 188 7.73 9.24 15.74
C LEU A 188 7.06 8.03 15.10
N PHE A 189 7.79 7.17 14.39
CA PHE A 189 7.18 6.01 13.73
C PHE A 189 7.56 4.71 14.44
N GLU A 190 6.58 4.05 15.08
CA GLU A 190 6.67 2.64 15.48
C GLU A 190 6.22 1.73 14.33
N ASP A 191 6.88 0.59 14.13
CA ASP A 191 6.61 -0.36 13.04
C ASP A 191 5.24 -1.06 13.23
N GLY A 192 4.18 -0.37 12.84
CA GLY A 192 2.89 -0.96 12.54
C GLY A 192 2.56 -0.75 11.06
N PRO A 193 1.94 -1.74 10.36
CA PRO A 193 1.50 -1.57 8.97
C PRO A 193 0.43 -0.47 8.78
N TYR A 194 -0.06 0.09 9.89
CA TYR A 194 -1.09 1.13 9.96
C TYR A 194 -0.62 2.37 10.74
N GLY A 195 0.69 2.67 10.72
CA GLY A 195 1.24 3.87 11.34
C GLY A 195 0.58 5.15 10.79
N ASP A 196 0.66 6.20 11.59
CA ASP A 196 0.06 7.54 11.46
C ASP A 196 0.26 8.21 10.09
N GLN A 197 -0.53 7.79 9.10
CA GLN A 197 -0.46 8.27 7.72
C GLN A 197 -1.70 9.08 7.40
N PHE A 198 -1.49 10.17 6.65
CA PHE A 198 -2.54 10.81 5.88
C PHE A 198 -2.64 10.08 4.54
N ALA A 199 -3.79 9.49 4.25
CA ALA A 199 -4.03 8.80 2.98
C ALA A 199 -5.28 9.31 2.27
N LEU A 200 -5.20 9.41 0.96
CA LEU A 200 -6.28 9.75 0.05
C LEU A 200 -6.46 8.61 -0.94
N TRP A 201 -7.60 7.94 -0.87
CA TRP A 201 -7.98 6.90 -1.84
C TRP A 201 -9.19 7.37 -2.61
N ALA A 202 -9.28 7.06 -3.91
CA ALA A 202 -10.46 7.30 -4.71
C ALA A 202 -10.59 6.24 -5.81
N SER A 203 -11.82 5.97 -6.22
CA SER A 203 -12.18 5.33 -7.49
C SER A 203 -12.95 6.35 -8.32
N PHE A 204 -12.93 6.28 -9.65
CA PHE A 204 -13.75 7.13 -10.53
C PHE A 204 -13.78 6.54 -11.95
N PRO A 205 -14.80 6.85 -12.77
CA PRO A 205 -14.81 6.44 -14.18
C PRO A 205 -13.54 6.89 -14.90
N THR A 206 -12.95 6.01 -15.70
CA THR A 206 -11.64 6.25 -16.34
C THR A 206 -11.63 7.50 -17.22
N GLU A 207 -12.77 7.79 -17.85
CA GLU A 207 -13.03 8.94 -18.71
C GLU A 207 -13.31 10.26 -17.96
N ASP A 208 -13.45 10.25 -16.63
CA ASP A 208 -13.69 11.47 -15.85
C ASP A 208 -12.39 12.27 -15.62
N ASP A 209 -12.04 13.06 -16.63
CA ASP A 209 -10.87 13.93 -16.59
C ASP A 209 -10.98 15.03 -15.54
N VAL A 210 -12.18 15.47 -15.17
CA VAL A 210 -12.38 16.54 -14.17
C VAL A 210 -11.98 16.03 -12.79
N VAL A 211 -12.46 14.84 -12.40
CA VAL A 211 -12.04 14.19 -11.14
C VAL A 211 -10.55 13.90 -11.16
N ARG A 212 -10.00 13.40 -12.28
CA ARG A 212 -8.56 13.16 -12.43
C ARG A 212 -7.72 14.41 -12.19
N GLN A 213 -8.08 15.55 -12.79
CA GLN A 213 -7.34 16.80 -12.62
C GLN A 213 -7.49 17.38 -11.20
N THR A 214 -8.67 17.21 -10.60
CA THR A 214 -8.92 17.60 -9.20
C THR A 214 -8.00 16.80 -8.26
N LEU A 215 -7.93 15.48 -8.43
CA LEU A 215 -7.07 14.61 -7.63
C LEU A 215 -5.57 14.88 -7.87
N LYS A 216 -5.17 15.26 -9.09
CA LYS A 216 -3.78 15.71 -9.36
C LYS A 216 -3.44 17.00 -8.61
N THR A 217 -4.32 17.99 -8.66
CA THR A 217 -4.15 19.27 -7.94
C THR A 217 -4.06 19.02 -6.44
N LEU A 218 -4.96 18.18 -5.90
CA LEU A 218 -4.93 17.75 -4.51
C LEU A 218 -3.61 17.05 -4.16
N ALA A 219 -3.16 16.14 -5.01
CA ALA A 219 -1.92 15.41 -4.79
C ALA A 219 -0.70 16.33 -4.72
N GLN A 220 -0.63 17.35 -5.58
CA GLN A 220 0.45 18.35 -5.57
C GLN A 220 0.48 19.14 -4.27
N ARG A 221 -0.68 19.48 -3.69
CA ARG A 221 -0.76 20.18 -2.39
C ARG A 221 -0.28 19.31 -1.24
N VAL A 222 -0.73 18.06 -1.22
CA VAL A 222 -0.27 17.05 -0.26
C VAL A 222 1.25 16.87 -0.35
N GLU A 223 1.78 16.84 -1.58
CA GLU A 223 3.22 16.76 -1.84
C GLU A 223 3.99 18.03 -1.44
N ALA A 224 3.37 19.21 -1.52
CA ALA A 224 3.96 20.46 -1.06
C ALA A 224 4.02 20.55 0.48
N ALA A 225 3.02 19.98 1.17
CA ALA A 225 2.97 19.90 2.63
C ALA A 225 4.04 18.95 3.21
N ALA A 226 4.38 17.88 2.48
CA ALA A 226 5.44 16.94 2.81
C ALA A 226 6.50 16.88 1.68
N PRO A 227 7.44 17.83 1.63
CA PRO A 227 8.51 17.80 0.64
C PRO A 227 9.36 16.54 0.79
N GLU A 228 9.97 16.13 -0.32
CA GLU A 228 10.97 15.06 -0.28
C GLU A 228 12.19 15.56 0.50
N ALA A 229 12.61 14.78 1.49
CA ALA A 229 13.77 15.04 2.32
C ALA A 229 14.65 13.78 2.33
N ARG A 230 15.96 13.99 2.27
CA ARG A 230 16.92 12.91 2.50
C ARG A 230 16.96 12.61 3.99
N THR A 231 16.94 11.34 4.34
CA THR A 231 17.15 10.86 5.70
C THR A 231 18.47 10.14 5.81
N GLN A 232 19.25 10.55 6.80
CA GLN A 232 20.51 9.94 7.17
C GLN A 232 20.26 8.85 8.20
N ALA A 233 20.96 7.74 8.02
CA ALA A 233 20.89 6.60 8.91
C ALA A 233 22.14 6.56 9.79
N PHE A 234 21.93 6.28 11.07
CA PHE A 234 22.98 6.22 12.07
C PHE A 234 22.84 4.93 12.86
N ASP A 235 23.98 4.32 13.15
CA ASP A 235 24.08 3.28 14.14
C ASP A 235 23.97 3.93 15.53
N LEU A 236 22.89 3.64 16.25
CA LEU A 236 22.59 4.34 17.50
C LEU A 236 23.51 3.93 18.67
N GLU A 237 24.18 2.79 18.56
CA GLU A 237 25.13 2.34 19.58
C GLU A 237 26.48 3.02 19.42
N THR A 238 26.93 3.18 18.18
CA THR A 238 28.26 3.73 17.86
C THR A 238 28.24 5.20 17.46
N GLY A 239 27.06 5.74 17.11
CA GLY A 239 26.90 7.06 16.49
C GLY A 239 27.38 7.14 15.04
N ALA A 240 27.84 6.03 14.44
CA ALA A 240 28.42 6.03 13.10
C ALA A 240 27.34 6.19 12.01
N HIS A 241 27.66 6.95 10.95
CA HIS A 241 26.82 7.01 9.76
C HIS A 241 26.73 5.64 9.06
N VAL A 242 25.57 5.39 8.45
CA VAL A 242 25.28 4.17 7.69
C VAL A 242 24.73 4.55 6.30
N PRO A 243 25.58 5.06 5.39
CA PRO A 243 25.16 5.62 4.10
C PRO A 243 24.32 4.68 3.23
N GLU A 244 24.59 3.38 3.31
CA GLU A 244 23.85 2.34 2.58
C GLU A 244 22.39 2.18 3.04
N GLN A 245 22.03 2.77 4.19
CA GLN A 245 20.68 2.80 4.74
C GLN A 245 20.01 4.19 4.62
N HIS A 246 20.67 5.18 3.99
CA HIS A 246 20.06 6.47 3.71
C HIS A 246 18.83 6.29 2.80
N ARG A 247 17.83 7.16 2.99
CA ARG A 247 16.58 7.11 2.20
C ARG A 247 16.22 8.50 1.70
N CYS A 248 15.42 8.56 0.65
CA CYS A 248 14.67 9.75 0.29
C CYS A 248 13.20 9.45 0.58
N GLU A 249 12.58 10.22 1.45
CA GLU A 249 11.17 10.06 1.78
C GLU A 249 10.50 11.43 1.97
N ARG A 250 9.18 11.46 1.86
CA ARG A 250 8.41 12.69 2.06
C ARG A 250 8.10 12.87 3.53
N ILE A 251 8.54 13.99 4.09
CA ILE A 251 8.44 14.28 5.52
C ILE A 251 7.78 15.64 5.70
N ASP A 252 6.80 15.70 6.60
CA ASP A 252 6.26 16.97 7.08
C ASP A 252 7.37 17.87 7.64
N ARG A 253 7.38 19.15 7.24
CA ARG A 253 8.36 20.14 7.70
C ARG A 253 8.39 20.28 9.22
N ARG A 254 7.25 20.17 9.91
CA ARG A 254 7.16 20.21 11.38
C ARG A 254 7.79 18.99 12.03
N VAL A 255 7.59 17.81 11.42
CA VAL A 255 8.25 16.57 11.86
C VAL A 255 9.76 16.69 11.67
N ALA A 256 10.21 17.19 10.52
CA ALA A 256 11.63 17.39 10.26
C ALA A 256 12.25 18.38 11.27
N ALA A 257 11.62 19.53 11.49
CA ALA A 257 12.05 20.52 12.47
C ALA A 257 12.09 19.96 13.90
N TRP A 258 11.08 19.16 14.28
CA TRP A 258 11.06 18.49 15.59
C TRP A 258 12.24 17.52 15.75
N CYS A 259 12.54 16.71 14.74
CA CYS A 259 13.69 15.79 14.75
C CYS A 259 15.01 16.55 14.87
N LEU A 260 15.16 17.67 14.17
CA LEU A 260 16.40 18.47 14.18
C LEU A 260 16.57 19.28 15.47
N ALA A 261 15.50 19.54 16.23
CA ALA A 261 15.55 20.37 17.43
C ALA A 261 16.30 19.73 18.61
N GLN A 262 16.41 18.39 18.70
CA GLN A 262 17.12 17.69 19.78
C GLN A 262 17.80 16.42 19.26
N GLU A 263 18.98 16.09 19.78
CA GLU A 263 19.81 14.96 19.31
C GLU A 263 19.18 13.58 19.58
N ASN A 264 18.34 13.47 20.61
CA ASN A 264 17.66 12.23 20.98
C ASN A 264 16.34 11.99 20.22
N ARG A 265 16.01 12.84 19.24
CA ARG A 265 14.79 12.75 18.44
C ARG A 265 15.05 12.15 17.07
N TRP A 266 14.36 11.05 16.80
CA TRP A 266 14.55 10.23 15.62
C TRP A 266 13.22 10.06 14.89
N LEU A 267 13.27 9.97 13.56
CA LEU A 267 12.08 9.61 12.77
C LEU A 267 11.67 8.17 13.13
N ARG A 268 12.64 7.25 13.06
CA ARG A 268 12.50 5.82 13.35
C ARG A 268 13.75 5.34 14.07
N ALA A 269 13.60 4.32 14.89
CA ALA A 269 14.72 3.55 15.41
C ALA A 269 14.31 2.07 15.53
N HIS A 270 15.01 1.16 14.85
CA HIS A 270 14.70 -0.27 14.96
C HIS A 270 15.93 -1.15 14.74
N PRO A 271 15.92 -2.37 15.29
CA PRO A 271 16.92 -3.37 14.95
C PRO A 271 16.78 -3.78 13.48
N VAL A 272 17.82 -3.53 12.68
CA VAL A 272 17.91 -4.00 11.30
C VAL A 272 18.64 -5.34 11.32
N LYS A 273 17.94 -6.42 10.96
CA LYS A 273 18.57 -7.72 10.75
C LYS A 273 19.54 -7.59 9.57
N GLN A 274 20.80 -7.96 9.79
CA GLN A 274 21.71 -8.16 8.67
C GLN A 274 21.15 -9.26 7.76
N THR A 275 21.37 -9.12 6.46
CA THR A 275 20.91 -10.10 5.47
C THR A 275 21.39 -11.50 5.86
N VAL A 276 20.56 -12.51 5.55
CA VAL A 276 20.59 -13.93 6.00
C VAL A 276 21.97 -14.63 5.98
N LYS A 277 22.99 -14.06 5.35
CA LYS A 277 24.36 -14.58 5.35
C LYS A 277 25.11 -14.43 6.68
N GLN A 278 24.60 -13.68 7.66
CA GLN A 278 25.18 -13.52 8.99
C GLN A 278 24.15 -13.87 10.06
N ALA A 279 23.84 -15.16 10.21
CA ALA A 279 22.82 -15.66 11.13
C ALA A 279 23.15 -15.42 12.63
N ASP A 280 24.40 -15.08 12.95
CA ASP A 280 24.88 -14.88 14.33
C ASP A 280 25.22 -13.42 14.67
N ALA A 281 25.02 -12.47 13.75
CA ALA A 281 25.29 -11.06 14.04
C ALA A 281 24.11 -10.44 14.81
N GLU A 282 24.39 -9.85 15.97
CA GLU A 282 23.41 -9.05 16.70
C GLU A 282 22.82 -7.99 15.76
N ALA A 283 21.49 -7.84 15.79
CA ALA A 283 20.82 -6.87 14.95
C ALA A 283 21.35 -5.47 15.27
N ARG A 284 21.91 -4.79 14.27
CA ARG A 284 22.37 -3.40 14.40
C ARG A 284 21.16 -2.52 14.67
N LEU A 285 21.35 -1.57 15.56
CA LEU A 285 20.30 -0.63 15.90
C LEU A 285 20.46 0.63 15.06
N ILE A 286 19.54 0.83 14.11
CA ILE A 286 19.62 1.95 13.18
C ILE A 286 18.55 2.98 13.53
N GLY A 287 18.94 4.25 13.55
CA GLY A 287 18.04 5.39 13.63
C GLY A 287 18.13 6.27 12.39
N TRP A 288 17.01 6.89 12.02
CA TRP A 288 16.92 7.80 10.88
C TRP A 288 16.59 9.22 11.31
N ARG A 289 17.28 10.22 10.74
CA ARG A 289 16.99 11.65 10.91
C ARG A 289 16.99 12.37 9.57
N PRO A 290 16.20 13.45 9.41
CA PRO A 290 16.29 14.30 8.22
C PRO A 290 17.67 14.94 8.09
N GLU A 291 18.12 15.21 6.86
CA GLU A 291 19.22 16.14 6.63
C GLU A 291 18.78 17.58 7.01
N PRO A 292 19.66 18.36 7.64
CA PRO A 292 19.39 19.76 8.01
C PRO A 292 19.27 20.69 6.81
#